data_AF-A0A257W5M4-F1
#
_entry.id   AF-A0A257W5M4-F1
#
_cell.length_a   1.000
_cell.length_b   1.000
_cell.length_c   1.000
_cell.angle_alpha   90.00
_cell.angle_beta   90.00
_cell.angle_gamma   90.00
#
_symmetry.space_group_name_H-M   'P 1'
#
loop_
_entity.id
_entity.type
_entity.pdbx_description
1 polymer ?
#
loop_
_entity_poly.entity_id
_entity_poly.type
_entity_poly.pdbx_seq_one_letter_code
_entity_poly.pdbx_strand_id
1 'polypeptide(L)'
;MIKSGTLLKRVTLLVGIGLMTLTNSGCTLMWDFFKVSLIFSDYFGTTPLIPVSPYYSELIEDRYIREERYEKVPVLDPVEGEHAPLFCQDPPSQDEVMRALPDETGGGWPFL
;
A
#
# COMPACT_ATOMS: atom_id res chain seq x y z
N MET A 1 -46.75 -2.42 32.74
CA MET A 1 -47.12 -3.13 31.49
C MET A 1 -47.30 -2.12 30.37
N ILE A 2 -46.35 -2.06 29.43
CA ILE A 2 -46.48 -1.21 28.23
C ILE A 2 -47.49 -1.87 27.30
N LYS A 3 -48.57 -1.16 26.93
CA LYS A 3 -49.58 -1.66 25.98
C LYS A 3 -48.92 -1.89 24.61
N SER A 4 -49.10 -3.07 24.00
CA SER A 4 -48.52 -3.37 22.67
C SER A 4 -48.86 -2.33 21.60
N GLY A 5 -50.05 -1.72 21.67
CA GLY A 5 -50.49 -0.69 20.72
C GLY A 5 -49.69 0.63 20.78
N THR A 6 -49.13 1.02 21.93
CA THR A 6 -48.27 2.21 22.01
C THR A 6 -46.82 1.92 21.65
N LEU A 7 -46.37 0.67 21.83
CA LEU A 7 -45.03 0.24 21.42
C LEU A 7 -44.92 0.18 19.89
N LEU A 8 -45.92 -0.36 19.21
CA LEU A 8 -45.94 -0.46 17.74
C LEU A 8 -45.90 0.92 17.06
N LYS A 9 -46.65 1.90 17.59
CA LYS A 9 -46.62 3.29 17.10
C LYS A 9 -45.26 3.98 17.27
N ARG A 10 -44.56 3.69 18.38
CA ARG A 10 -43.22 4.24 18.65
C ARG A 10 -42.17 3.63 17.73
N VAL A 11 -42.23 2.32 17.52
CA VAL A 11 -41.33 1.63 16.60
C VAL A 11 -41.53 2.12 15.17
N THR A 12 -42.77 2.26 14.70
CA THR A 12 -43.03 2.80 13.35
C THR A 12 -42.51 4.22 13.17
N LEU A 13 -42.63 5.07 14.20
CA LEU A 13 -42.08 6.43 14.17
C LEU A 13 -40.54 6.42 14.13
N LEU A 14 -39.90 5.60 14.95
CA LEU A 14 -38.44 5.49 14.99
C LEU A 14 -37.88 4.94 13.67
N VAL A 15 -38.53 3.93 13.08
CA VAL A 15 -38.15 3.38 11.77
C VAL A 15 -38.33 4.43 10.67
N GLY A 16 -39.44 5.18 10.67
CA GLY A 16 -39.68 6.23 9.69
C GLY A 16 -38.65 7.36 9.76
N ILE A 17 -38.28 7.81 10.97
CA ILE A 17 -37.24 8.82 11.17
C ILE A 17 -35.87 8.27 10.77
N GLY A 18 -35.55 7.02 11.15
CA GLY A 18 -34.30 6.35 10.78
C GLY A 18 -34.10 6.25 9.26
N LEU A 19 -35.13 5.85 8.52
CA LEU A 19 -35.07 5.78 7.05
C LEU A 19 -34.84 7.14 6.41
N MET A 20 -35.48 8.20 6.92
CA MET A 20 -35.25 9.57 6.41
C MET A 20 -33.83 10.07 6.70
N THR A 21 -33.21 9.66 7.81
CA THR A 21 -31.82 10.04 8.10
C THR A 21 -30.81 9.33 7.19
N LEU A 22 -31.10 8.11 6.70
CA LEU A 22 -30.21 7.39 5.79
C LEU A 22 -30.17 8.00 4.38
N THR A 23 -31.25 8.64 3.94
CA THR A 23 -31.31 9.27 2.60
C THR A 23 -30.89 10.73 2.60
N ASN A 24 -31.04 11.46 3.72
CA ASN A 24 -30.68 12.88 3.83
C ASN A 24 -29.33 13.13 4.53
N SER A 25 -28.70 12.11 5.12
CA SER A 25 -27.32 12.24 5.56
C SER A 25 -26.42 12.30 4.33
N GLY A 26 -25.66 13.38 4.21
CA GLY A 26 -24.84 13.69 3.03
C GLY A 26 -23.72 12.69 2.71
N CYS A 27 -22.75 13.16 1.92
CA CYS A 27 -21.61 12.52 1.22
C CYS A 27 -20.88 11.28 1.79
N THR A 28 -21.25 10.66 2.91
CA THR A 28 -20.47 9.55 3.48
C THR A 28 -21.30 8.36 3.96
N LEU A 29 -22.63 8.44 4.02
CA LEU A 29 -23.40 7.44 4.77
C LEU A 29 -23.88 6.24 3.96
N MET A 30 -24.68 6.44 2.90
CA MET A 30 -25.24 5.32 2.15
C MET A 30 -24.81 5.33 0.69
N TRP A 31 -25.19 6.35 -0.08
CA TRP A 31 -24.95 6.35 -1.52
C TRP A 31 -23.46 6.44 -1.89
N ASP A 32 -22.71 7.30 -1.21
CA ASP A 32 -21.26 7.40 -1.42
C ASP A 32 -20.51 6.18 -0.88
N PHE A 33 -20.99 5.53 0.18
CA PHE A 33 -20.40 4.26 0.64
C PHE A 33 -20.51 3.18 -0.43
N PHE A 34 -21.69 2.99 -1.03
CA PHE A 34 -21.86 2.04 -2.13
C PHE A 34 -21.03 2.43 -3.36
N LYS A 35 -20.94 3.73 -3.69
CA LYS A 35 -20.14 4.21 -4.81
C LYS A 35 -18.64 3.96 -4.59
N VAL A 36 -18.10 4.29 -3.43
CA VAL A 36 -16.69 4.05 -3.08
C VAL A 36 -16.42 2.55 -3.02
N SER A 37 -17.34 1.75 -2.47
CA SER A 37 -17.21 0.29 -2.45
C SER A 37 -17.19 -0.32 -3.85
N LEU A 38 -17.99 0.20 -4.79
CA LEU A 38 -18.00 -0.27 -6.18
C LEU A 38 -16.74 0.16 -6.94
N ILE A 39 -16.29 1.41 -6.76
CA ILE A 39 -15.01 1.89 -7.33
C ILE A 39 -13.84 1.06 -6.78
N PHE A 40 -13.85 0.73 -5.49
CA PHE A 40 -12.85 -0.16 -4.90
C PHE A 40 -12.95 -1.59 -5.46
N SER A 41 -14.15 -2.05 -5.82
CA SER A 41 -14.33 -3.37 -6.45
C SER A 41 -13.79 -3.43 -7.89
N ASP A 42 -13.80 -2.32 -8.64
CA ASP A 42 -13.22 -2.23 -9.99
C ASP A 42 -11.70 -2.47 -9.99
N TYR A 43 -11.02 -2.22 -8.85
CA TYR A 43 -9.62 -2.59 -8.67
C TYR A 43 -9.41 -4.10 -8.87
N PHE A 44 -10.32 -4.94 -8.35
CA PHE A 44 -10.29 -6.39 -8.54
C PHE A 44 -10.77 -6.86 -9.93
N GLY A 45 -11.43 -5.98 -10.71
CA GLY A 45 -11.81 -6.26 -12.10
C GLY A 45 -10.64 -6.05 -13.08
N THR A 46 -9.79 -5.07 -12.79
CA THR A 46 -8.64 -4.69 -13.64
C THR A 46 -7.35 -5.42 -13.25
N THR A 47 -7.17 -5.70 -11.96
CA THR A 47 -6.08 -6.54 -11.46
C THR A 47 -6.68 -7.84 -10.92
N PRO A 48 -6.58 -8.98 -11.64
CA PRO A 48 -6.97 -10.25 -11.06
C PRO A 48 -6.16 -10.48 -9.79
N LEU A 49 -6.64 -11.33 -8.87
CA LEU A 49 -5.94 -11.66 -7.62
C LEU A 49 -4.46 -11.96 -7.91
N ILE A 50 -3.60 -10.97 -7.64
CA ILE A 50 -2.16 -11.12 -7.83
C ILE A 50 -1.75 -12.07 -6.70
N PRO A 51 -1.21 -13.26 -7.02
CA PRO A 51 -0.95 -14.29 -6.01
C PRO A 51 0.18 -13.90 -5.05
N VAL A 52 0.81 -12.74 -5.28
CA VAL A 52 1.92 -12.20 -4.51
C VAL A 52 1.50 -10.83 -4.01
N SER A 53 1.55 -10.60 -2.70
CA SER A 53 1.33 -9.26 -2.16
C SER A 53 2.39 -8.28 -2.70
N PRO A 54 2.08 -6.98 -2.80
CA PRO A 54 3.07 -5.95 -3.15
C PRO A 54 4.34 -6.00 -2.30
N TYR A 55 4.22 -6.26 -0.99
CA TYR A 55 5.38 -6.41 -0.10
C TYR A 55 6.37 -7.49 -0.59
N TYR A 56 5.88 -8.69 -0.88
CA TYR A 56 6.73 -9.75 -1.44
C TYR A 56 7.20 -9.44 -2.87
N SER A 57 6.42 -8.70 -3.66
CA SER A 57 6.86 -8.27 -5.01
C SER A 57 8.07 -7.35 -4.90
N GLU A 58 8.01 -6.36 -4.01
CA GLU A 58 9.10 -5.42 -3.75
C GLU A 58 10.37 -6.13 -3.28
N LEU A 59 10.25 -7.06 -2.32
CA LEU A 59 11.40 -7.86 -1.85
C LEU A 59 12.06 -8.69 -2.96
N ILE A 60 11.26 -9.16 -3.93
CA ILE A 60 11.76 -9.93 -5.07
C ILE A 60 12.45 -9.00 -6.06
N GLU A 61 11.85 -7.86 -6.37
CA GLU A 61 12.41 -6.85 -7.28
C GLU A 61 13.74 -6.30 -6.76
N ASP A 62 13.82 -5.96 -5.48
CA ASP A 62 15.06 -5.47 -4.86
C ASP A 62 16.18 -6.51 -4.88
N ARG A 63 15.84 -7.80 -4.72
CA ARG A 63 16.82 -8.87 -4.85
C ARG A 63 17.37 -8.93 -6.28
N TYR A 64 16.51 -8.94 -7.28
CA TYR A 64 16.96 -9.02 -8.68
C TYR A 64 17.75 -7.78 -9.10
N ILE A 65 17.35 -6.58 -8.69
CA ILE A 65 18.10 -5.35 -8.98
C ILE A 65 19.51 -5.44 -8.40
N ARG A 66 19.64 -5.93 -7.16
CA ARG A 66 20.94 -6.08 -6.50
C ARG A 66 21.82 -7.10 -7.21
N GLU A 67 21.25 -8.26 -7.53
CA GLU A 67 21.93 -9.35 -8.23
C GLU A 67 22.43 -8.89 -9.61
N GLU A 68 21.57 -8.23 -10.39
CA GLU A 68 21.89 -7.83 -11.75
C GLU A 68 22.89 -6.68 -11.83
N ARG A 69 22.77 -5.67 -10.96
CA ARG A 69 23.58 -4.45 -11.05
C ARG A 69 24.87 -4.49 -10.25
N TYR A 70 24.84 -5.04 -9.05
CA TYR A 70 25.94 -4.88 -8.09
C TYR A 70 26.69 -6.19 -7.82
N GLU A 71 25.99 -7.33 -7.79
CA GLU A 71 26.61 -8.62 -7.44
C GLU A 71 27.17 -9.39 -8.65
N LYS A 72 26.73 -9.05 -9.87
CA LYS A 72 27.12 -9.78 -11.09
C LYS A 72 28.58 -9.60 -11.48
N VAL A 73 29.17 -8.45 -11.17
CA VAL A 73 30.57 -8.14 -11.44
C VAL A 73 31.28 -7.95 -10.11
N PRO A 74 32.34 -8.73 -9.81
CA PRO A 74 33.09 -8.52 -8.58
C PRO A 74 33.77 -7.15 -8.63
N VAL A 75 33.54 -6.35 -7.58
CA VAL A 75 34.31 -5.12 -7.37
C VAL A 75 35.75 -5.55 -7.05
N LEU A 76 36.67 -5.19 -7.94
CA LEU A 76 38.09 -5.48 -7.73
C LEU A 76 38.65 -4.50 -6.71
N ASP A 77 39.47 -5.03 -5.80
CA ASP A 77 40.24 -4.20 -4.89
C ASP A 77 41.18 -3.27 -5.68
N PRO A 78 41.47 -2.08 -5.14
CA PRO A 78 42.35 -1.12 -5.79
C PRO A 78 43.72 -1.75 -6.08
N VAL A 79 44.25 -1.48 -7.27
CA VAL A 79 45.59 -1.95 -7.66
C VAL A 79 46.63 -1.13 -6.87
N GLU A 80 47.32 -1.77 -5.93
CA GLU A 80 48.37 -1.13 -5.14
C GLU A 80 49.69 -1.04 -5.93
N GLY A 81 50.31 0.14 -6.00
CA GLY A 81 51.65 0.31 -6.61
C GLY A 81 52.12 1.76 -6.78
N GLU A 82 53.44 1.99 -6.89
CA GLU A 82 54.08 3.32 -7.03
C GLU A 82 53.66 4.09 -8.31
N HIS A 83 53.13 3.38 -9.32
CA HIS A 83 52.67 3.95 -10.59
C HIS A 83 51.17 3.73 -10.83
N ALA A 84 50.42 3.36 -9.78
CA ALA A 84 48.98 3.18 -9.89
C ALA A 84 48.29 4.55 -10.07
N PRO A 85 47.25 4.65 -10.92
CA PRO A 85 46.45 5.87 -11.01
C PRO A 85 45.88 6.22 -9.62
N LEU A 86 45.83 7.52 -9.32
CA LEU A 86 45.22 8.06 -8.10
C LEU A 86 43.86 7.37 -7.86
N PHE A 87 43.55 6.95 -6.62
CA PHE A 87 42.33 6.22 -6.23
C PHE A 87 41.07 6.76 -6.95
N CYS A 88 40.71 6.17 -8.09
CA CYS A 88 39.51 6.48 -8.83
C CYS A 88 38.42 5.50 -8.33
N GLN A 89 37.88 5.74 -7.14
CA GLN A 89 36.59 5.14 -6.80
C GLN A 89 35.53 5.93 -7.53
N ASP A 90 34.83 5.29 -8.46
CA ASP A 90 33.65 5.90 -9.06
C ASP A 90 32.68 6.26 -7.94
N PRO A 91 32.10 7.48 -7.94
CA PRO A 91 31.14 7.85 -6.93
C PRO A 91 29.95 6.87 -6.97
N PRO A 92 29.41 6.49 -5.80
CA PRO A 92 28.29 5.55 -5.76
C PRO A 92 27.11 6.11 -6.55
N SER A 93 26.37 5.22 -7.20
CA SER A 93 25.18 5.64 -7.91
C SER A 93 24.12 6.13 -6.93
N GLN A 94 23.22 7.03 -7.37
CA GLN A 94 22.14 7.55 -6.51
C GLN A 94 21.28 6.40 -5.94
N ASP A 95 21.06 5.37 -6.74
CA ASP A 95 20.30 4.16 -6.40
C ASP A 95 20.97 3.35 -5.28
N GLU A 96 22.29 3.24 -5.33
CA GLU A 96 23.11 2.58 -4.32
C GLU A 96 23.13 3.38 -3.01
N VAL A 97 23.23 4.72 -3.09
CA VAL A 97 23.14 5.59 -1.92
C VAL A 97 21.80 5.43 -1.23
N MET A 98 20.70 5.42 -1.98
CA MET A 98 19.36 5.28 -1.40
C MET A 98 19.14 3.92 -0.73
N ARG A 99 19.67 2.83 -1.31
CA ARG A 99 19.57 1.48 -0.73
C ARG A 99 20.53 1.23 0.43
N ALA A 100 21.60 2.01 0.55
CA ALA A 100 22.50 1.97 1.69
C ALA A 100 21.92 2.63 2.95
N LEU A 101 20.86 3.44 2.80
CA LEU A 101 20.16 4.05 3.93
C LEU A 101 19.38 3.00 4.72
N PRO A 102 19.23 3.18 6.05
CA PRO A 102 18.41 2.29 6.86
C PRO A 102 16.95 2.36 6.40
N ASP A 103 16.33 1.18 6.29
CA ASP A 103 14.92 1.08 5.90
C ASP A 103 14.00 1.36 7.09
N GLU A 104 13.78 2.66 7.36
CA GLU A 104 12.84 3.11 8.39
C GLU A 104 11.43 3.39 7.85
N THR A 105 11.25 3.31 6.53
CA THR A 105 10.00 3.67 5.83
C THR A 105 9.35 2.51 5.08
N GLY A 106 10.01 1.35 5.00
CA GLY A 106 9.49 0.16 4.33
C GLY A 106 8.13 -0.26 4.89
N GLY A 107 7.14 -0.31 4.00
CA GLY A 107 5.80 -0.79 4.33
C GLY A 107 5.85 -2.27 4.75
N GLY A 108 5.04 -2.65 5.74
CA GLY A 108 4.87 -4.06 6.09
C GLY A 108 3.71 -4.71 5.34
N TRP A 109 3.56 -6.04 5.48
CA TRP A 109 2.37 -6.77 5.01
C TRP A 109 1.00 -6.09 5.26
N PRO A 110 0.73 -5.42 6.41
CA PRO A 110 -0.58 -4.82 6.65
C PRO A 110 -0.84 -3.49 5.91
N PHE A 111 0.18 -2.88 5.32
CA PHE A 111 0.06 -1.63 4.59
C PHE A 111 0.39 -1.90 3.12
N LEU A 112 -0.65 -2.18 2.33
CA LEU A 112 -0.60 -2.04 0.88
C LEU A 112 -0.24 -0.60 0.49
#